data_AF-A0A285P210-F1
#
_entry.id   AF-A0A285P210-F1
#
_cell.length_a   1.000
_cell.length_b   1.000
_cell.length_c   1.000
_cell.angle_alpha   90.00
_cell.angle_beta   90.00
_cell.angle_gamma   90.00
#
_symmetry.space_group_name_H-M   'P 1'
#
loop_
_entity.id
_entity.type
_entity.pdbx_description
1 polymer ?
#
loop_
_entity_poly.entity_id
_entity_poly.type
_entity_poly.pdbx_seq_one_letter_code
_entity_poly.pdbx_strand_id
1 'polypeptide(L)' 'MAKSKKRAQENANKVAEKQYNPSDYEATSEIDQGTAVTHEQVTDTYTEGTIDGNIDNVTKDGSLKNKQGKDIPREGF' A
#
# COMPACT_ATOMS: atom_id res chain seq x y z
N MET A 1 -20.46 -19.85 -23.76
CA MET A 1 -20.62 -18.73 -22.78
C MET A 1 -20.80 -19.22 -21.34
N ALA A 2 -21.69 -20.18 -21.02
CA ALA A 2 -21.91 -20.64 -19.64
C ALA A 2 -20.64 -21.18 -18.92
N LYS A 3 -19.75 -21.87 -19.66
CA LYS A 3 -18.51 -22.46 -19.10
C LYS A 3 -17.48 -21.43 -18.63
N SER A 4 -17.37 -20.26 -19.30
CA SER A 4 -16.45 -19.21 -18.86
C SER A 4 -16.98 -18.47 -17.64
N LYS A 5 -18.30 -18.28 -17.55
CA LYS A 5 -18.97 -17.67 -16.40
C LYS A 5 -18.77 -18.49 -15.12
N LYS A 6 -18.86 -19.82 -15.22
CA LYS A 6 -18.58 -20.75 -14.11
C LYS A 6 -17.12 -20.64 -13.63
N ARG A 7 -16.17 -20.61 -14.58
CA ARG A 7 -14.72 -20.50 -14.26
C ARG A 7 -14.36 -19.16 -13.61
N ALA A 8 -15.00 -18.08 -14.05
CA ALA A 8 -14.85 -16.77 -13.43
C ALA A 8 -15.38 -16.76 -11.99
N GLN A 9 -16.54 -17.39 -11.74
CA GLN A 9 -17.10 -17.53 -10.40
C GLN A 9 -16.18 -18.35 -9.47
N GLU A 10 -15.65 -19.47 -9.96
CA GLU A 10 -14.72 -20.30 -9.18
C GLU A 10 -13.46 -19.53 -8.78
N ASN A 11 -12.92 -18.69 -9.67
CA ASN A 11 -11.78 -17.85 -9.35
C ASN A 11 -12.14 -16.71 -8.39
N ALA A 12 -13.32 -16.10 -8.52
CA ALA A 12 -13.80 -15.08 -7.59
C ALA A 12 -13.94 -15.65 -6.17
N ASN A 13 -14.48 -16.86 -6.03
CA ASN A 13 -14.63 -17.53 -4.73
C ASN A 13 -13.28 -17.79 -4.05
N LYS A 14 -12.24 -18.15 -4.80
CA LYS A 14 -10.88 -18.35 -4.26
C LYS A 14 -10.31 -17.11 -3.58
N VAL A 15 -10.65 -15.91 -4.08
CA VAL A 15 -10.21 -14.64 -3.50
C VAL A 15 -11.14 -14.21 -2.37
N ALA A 16 -12.46 -14.31 -2.58
CA ALA A 16 -13.46 -13.80 -1.63
C ALA A 16 -13.44 -14.51 -0.27
N GLU A 17 -13.06 -15.79 -0.24
CA GLU A 17 -13.03 -16.60 0.97
C GLU A 17 -11.64 -16.63 1.64
N LYS A 18 -10.61 -16.07 1.00
CA LYS A 18 -9.25 -16.08 1.54
C LYS A 18 -9.14 -15.11 2.72
N GLN A 19 -8.63 -15.63 3.84
CA GLN A 19 -8.20 -14.83 4.99
C GLN A 19 -6.69 -14.97 5.15
N TYR A 20 -6.07 -13.94 5.70
CA TYR A 20 -4.65 -13.96 6.03
C TYR A 20 -4.32 -15.10 7.01
N ASN A 21 -3.27 -15.85 6.71
CA ASN A 21 -2.62 -16.78 7.61
C ASN A 21 -1.11 -16.47 7.66
N PRO A 22 -0.46 -16.47 8.84
CA PRO A 22 0.99 -16.27 8.93
C PRO A 22 1.82 -17.21 8.04
N SER A 23 1.35 -18.43 7.73
CA SER A 23 2.07 -19.32 6.81
C SER A 23 2.02 -18.86 5.34
N ASP A 24 1.17 -17.90 5.00
CA ASP A 24 0.99 -17.42 3.61
C ASP A 24 2.25 -16.72 3.05
N TYR A 25 3.17 -16.24 3.90
CA TYR A 25 4.47 -15.71 3.47
C TYR A 25 5.36 -16.78 2.80
N GLU A 26 5.15 -18.06 3.13
CA GLU A 26 5.90 -19.19 2.56
C GLU A 26 5.10 -19.90 1.44
N ALA A 27 3.87 -19.45 1.16
CA ALA A 27 3.02 -20.06 0.16
C ALA A 27 3.55 -19.79 -1.26
N THR A 28 3.20 -20.67 -2.20
CA THR A 28 3.56 -20.56 -3.62
C THR A 28 2.45 -19.92 -4.47
N SER A 29 1.26 -19.76 -3.91
CA SER A 29 0.11 -19.14 -4.56
C SER A 29 0.23 -17.61 -4.50
N GLU A 30 0.05 -16.96 -5.64
CA GLU A 30 0.08 -15.50 -5.76
C GLU A 30 -0.96 -14.80 -4.86
N ILE A 31 -2.15 -15.39 -4.71
CA ILE A 31 -3.21 -14.85 -3.85
C ILE A 31 -2.76 -14.85 -2.38
N ASP A 32 -2.09 -15.92 -1.96
CA ASP A 32 -1.65 -16.08 -0.57
C ASP A 32 -0.53 -15.09 -0.26
N GLN A 33 0.47 -15.02 -1.15
CA GLN A 33 1.57 -14.06 -1.04
C GLN A 33 1.07 -12.61 -1.07
N GLY A 34 0.14 -12.27 -1.97
CA GLY A 34 -0.43 -10.93 -2.04
C GLY A 34 -1.21 -10.55 -0.78
N THR A 35 -1.91 -11.52 -0.18
CA THR A 35 -2.63 -11.33 1.09
C THR A 35 -1.64 -11.08 2.24
N ALA A 36 -0.55 -11.84 2.31
CA ALA A 36 0.50 -11.69 3.32
C ALA A 36 1.21 -10.33 3.20
N VAL A 37 1.65 -9.95 1.99
CA VAL A 37 2.30 -8.66 1.72
C VAL A 37 1.40 -7.47 2.07
N THR A 38 0.10 -7.57 1.78
CA THR A 38 -0.85 -6.49 2.15
C THR A 38 -1.00 -6.39 3.67
N HIS A 39 -1.00 -7.54 4.37
CA HIS A 39 -1.04 -7.55 5.83
C HIS A 39 0.22 -6.93 6.45
N GLU A 40 1.39 -7.20 5.88
CA GLU A 40 2.68 -6.56 6.24
C GLU A 40 2.58 -5.05 6.07
N GLN A 41 2.23 -4.55 4.87
CA GLN A 41 2.14 -3.12 4.59
C GLN A 41 1.21 -2.37 5.55
N VAL A 42 0.07 -2.97 5.90
CA VAL A 42 -0.88 -2.40 6.87
C VAL A 42 -0.27 -2.37 8.27
N THR A 43 0.42 -3.43 8.67
CA THR A 43 1.06 -3.54 9.99
C THR A 43 2.24 -2.58 10.12
N ASP A 44 3.05 -2.45 9.07
CA ASP A 44 4.17 -1.51 8.98
C ASP A 44 3.65 -0.08 9.11
N THR A 45 2.62 0.28 8.33
CA THR A 45 1.99 1.61 8.43
C THR A 45 1.44 1.87 9.84
N TYR A 46 0.84 0.86 10.48
CA TYR A 46 0.32 1.00 11.83
C TYR A 46 1.42 1.13 12.89
N THR A 47 2.54 0.42 12.73
CA THR A 47 3.61 0.33 13.73
C THR A 47 4.65 1.43 13.57
N GLU A 48 5.12 1.67 12.35
CA GLU A 48 6.10 2.71 12.01
C GLU A 48 5.45 4.10 11.94
N GLY A 49 4.17 4.17 11.59
CA GLY A 49 3.46 5.44 11.38
C GLY A 49 3.72 6.02 10.00
N THR A 50 3.74 7.35 9.89
CA THR A 50 3.95 8.06 8.62
C THR A 50 5.33 8.73 8.55
N ILE A 51 5.94 8.74 7.36
CA ILE A 51 7.14 9.53 7.11
C ILE A 51 6.72 10.97 6.77
N ASP A 52 6.97 11.87 7.70
CA ASP A 52 6.56 13.27 7.60
C ASP A 52 7.70 14.14 7.08
N GLY A 53 7.56 14.60 5.84
CA GLY A 53 8.52 15.50 5.20
C GLY A 53 8.17 16.97 5.40
N ASN A 54 9.21 17.79 5.58
CA ASN A 54 9.13 19.25 5.52
C ASN A 54 9.72 19.74 4.19
N ILE A 55 9.04 20.68 3.52
CA ILE A 55 9.52 21.36 2.32
C ILE A 55 9.96 22.79 2.63
N ASP A 56 11.19 23.10 2.26
CA ASP A 56 11.75 24.44 2.37
C ASP A 56 11.36 25.29 1.15
N ASN A 57 11.10 26.57 1.39
CA ASN A 57 10.86 27.53 0.32
C ASN A 57 12.16 28.18 -0.13
N VAL A 58 12.44 28.17 -1.44
CA VAL A 58 13.62 28.81 -2.02
C VAL A 58 13.29 30.07 -2.82
N THR A 59 14.25 30.97 -2.93
CA THR A 59 14.27 32.14 -3.83
C THR A 59 14.66 31.71 -5.26
N LYS A 60 14.57 32.65 -6.22
CA LYS A 60 14.90 32.37 -7.63
C LYS A 60 16.36 31.95 -7.86
N ASP A 61 17.28 32.36 -7.00
CA ASP A 61 18.69 32.00 -7.03
C ASP A 61 19.02 30.72 -6.24
N GLY A 62 18.00 30.03 -5.71
CA GLY A 62 18.15 28.77 -4.99
C GLY A 62 18.53 28.91 -3.51
N SER A 63 18.64 30.12 -2.97
CA SER A 63 18.83 30.31 -1.53
C SER A 63 17.52 30.09 -0.74
N LEU A 64 17.62 29.72 0.54
CA LEU A 64 16.44 29.51 1.39
C LEU A 64 15.76 30.86 1.67
N LYS A 65 14.45 30.97 1.40
CA LYS A 65 13.64 32.15 1.75
C LYS A 65 13.57 32.35 3.25
N ASN A 66 13.47 31.24 3.99
CA ASN A 66 13.49 31.20 5.44
C ASN A 66 13.88 29.78 5.92
N LYS A 67 14.22 29.63 7.21
CA LYS A 67 14.57 28.32 7.81
C LYS A 67 13.35 27.65 8.46
N GLN A 68 12.15 27.98 8.00
CA GLN A 68 10.91 27.42 8.48
C GLN A 68 10.30 26.60 7.35
N GLY A 69 10.74 25.35 7.25
CA GLY A 69 10.09 24.34 6.41
C GLY A 69 8.62 24.24 6.74
N LYS A 70 7.82 23.89 5.74
CA LYS A 70 6.38 23.61 5.91
C LYS A 70 6.15 22.13 5.72
N ASP A 71 5.25 21.57 6.52
CA ASP A 71 4.82 20.19 6.31
C ASP A 71 4.31 20.01 4.88
N ILE A 72 4.70 18.91 4.25
CA ILE A 72 4.17 18.52 2.94
C ILE A 72 2.68 18.18 3.13
N PRO A 73 1.75 18.84 2.40
CA PRO A 73 0.32 18.56 2.53
C PRO A 73 0.02 17.09 2.21
N ARG A 74 -0.78 16.43 3.05
CA ARG A 74 -1.26 15.06 2.81
C ARG A 74 -2.55 14.99 1.99
N GLU A 75 -3.10 16.13 1.61
CA GLU A 75 -4.20 16.22 0.66
C GLU A 75 -3.57 16.11 -0.74
N GLY A 76 -3.98 15.11 -1.52
CA GLY A 76 -3.51 14.96 -2.90
C GLY A 76 -3.84 16.20 -3.73
N PHE A 77 -3.05 16.43 -4.79
CA PHE A 77 -3.23 17.54 -5.74
C PHE A 77 -4.47 17.36 -6.62
#